data_AF-A0A8H7E8A7-F1
#
_entry.id   AF-A0A8H7E8A7-F1
#
_cell.length_a   1.000
_cell.length_b   1.000
_cell.length_c   1.000
_cell.angle_alpha   90.00
_cell.angle_beta   90.00
_cell.angle_gamma   90.00
#
_symmetry.space_group_name_H-M   'P 1'
#
loop_
_entity.id
_entity.type
_entity.pdbx_description
1 polymer ?
#
loop_
_entity_poly.entity_id
_entity_poly.type
_entity_poly.pdbx_seq_one_letter_code
_entity_poly.pdbx_strand_id
1 'polypeptide(L)'
;MAAPGKKFSFMRLVNNAIPNFARDDPNDVDLSPSQADKLVDYQLVLPNPRYLTDESFYVAGIVGSSSLSKKVFRALKKHSMISSSTDEPPVNTAAISRNFANQLPSISVHAQRKLVGLLFFWEEECTRWRMLDLEEDEIKKAIDREGPQNIDLELALEAVQIKKRLLPSERK
;
A
#
# COMPACT_ATOMS: atom_id res chain seq x y z
N MET A 1 -5.30 25.38 19.57
CA MET A 1 -4.13 24.86 18.84
C MET A 1 -4.22 23.34 18.83
N ALA A 2 -4.63 22.73 17.73
CA ALA A 2 -4.70 21.27 17.61
C ALA A 2 -3.26 20.73 17.58
N ALA A 3 -2.94 19.76 18.45
CA ALA A 3 -1.66 19.08 18.42
C ALA A 3 -1.42 18.51 17.02
N PRO A 4 -0.20 18.65 16.43
CA PRO A 4 0.10 18.03 15.15
C PRO A 4 -0.12 16.53 15.32
N GLY A 5 -1.11 15.99 14.61
CA GLY A 5 -1.51 14.59 14.72
C GLY A 5 -0.29 13.69 14.62
N LYS A 6 -0.02 12.94 15.68
CA LYS A 6 0.97 11.86 15.65
C LYS A 6 0.54 10.92 14.52
N LYS A 7 1.22 10.99 13.39
CA LYS A 7 1.05 10.02 12.30
C LYS A 7 1.21 8.63 12.91
N PHE A 8 0.23 7.76 12.66
CA PHE A 8 0.30 6.38 13.10
C PHE A 8 1.56 5.76 12.47
N SER A 9 2.53 5.36 13.30
CA SER A 9 3.77 4.76 12.81
C SER A 9 3.64 3.25 12.96
N PHE A 10 3.19 2.59 11.88
CA PHE A 10 3.20 1.13 11.79
C PHE A 10 4.60 0.57 12.04
N MET A 11 5.64 1.36 11.77
CA MET A 11 7.02 0.98 12.03
C MET A 11 7.36 0.87 13.53
N ARG A 12 6.70 1.65 14.42
CA ARG A 12 6.79 1.41 15.87
C ARG A 12 6.22 0.05 16.27
N LEU A 13 5.12 -0.37 15.64
CA LEU A 13 4.50 -1.67 15.89
C LEU A 13 5.40 -2.81 15.37
N VAL A 14 5.99 -2.62 14.19
CA VAL A 14 6.92 -3.58 13.55
C VAL A 14 8.24 -3.71 14.30
N ASN A 15 8.85 -2.61 14.75
CA ASN A 15 10.08 -2.62 15.54
C ASN A 15 9.88 -3.34 16.89
N ASN A 16 8.68 -3.24 17.47
CA ASN A 16 8.33 -4.00 18.68
C ASN A 16 8.02 -5.47 18.37
N ALA A 17 7.51 -5.79 17.18
CA ALA A 17 7.12 -7.14 16.79
C ALA A 17 8.29 -8.00 16.26
N ILE A 18 9.31 -7.39 15.65
CA ILE A 18 10.46 -8.09 15.04
C ILE A 18 11.74 -7.76 15.82
N PRO A 19 12.27 -8.67 16.66
CA PRO A 19 13.41 -8.39 17.55
C PRO A 19 14.68 -7.90 16.82
N ASN A 20 14.90 -8.36 15.59
CA ASN A 20 16.05 -7.96 14.77
C ASN A 20 15.91 -6.55 14.17
N PHE A 21 14.73 -5.91 14.30
CA PHE A 21 14.46 -4.56 13.81
C PHE A 21 14.61 -3.49 14.89
N ALA A 22 14.97 -3.86 16.13
CA ALA A 22 15.12 -2.92 17.24
C ALA A 22 16.43 -2.09 17.23
N ARG A 23 17.33 -2.28 16.25
CA ARG A 23 18.52 -1.40 16.09
C ARG A 23 18.13 -0.12 15.37
N ASP A 24 18.17 0.98 16.12
CA ASP A 24 17.76 2.33 15.77
C ASP A 24 18.68 3.00 14.74
N ASP A 25 18.11 3.38 13.60
CA ASP A 25 18.55 4.55 12.85
C ASP A 25 17.30 5.42 12.63
N PRO A 26 17.11 6.52 13.39
CA PRO A 26 15.86 7.29 13.38
C PRO A 26 15.56 8.02 12.05
N ASN A 27 16.51 8.02 11.11
CA ASN A 27 16.38 8.72 9.82
C ASN A 27 16.09 7.81 8.63
N ASP A 28 16.04 6.48 8.78
CA ASP A 28 16.19 5.60 7.60
C ASP A 28 14.99 4.68 7.30
N VAL A 29 13.87 4.81 7.99
CA VAL A 29 12.90 3.69 8.05
C VAL A 29 11.52 3.96 7.46
N ASP A 30 11.17 5.22 7.19
CA ASP A 30 9.89 5.56 6.57
C ASP A 30 10.00 5.56 5.05
N LEU A 31 9.02 4.93 4.38
CA LEU A 31 8.85 5.08 2.93
C LEU A 31 8.69 6.57 2.64
N SER A 32 9.61 7.15 1.86
CA SER A 32 9.51 8.58 1.57
C SER A 32 8.22 8.86 0.78
N PRO A 33 7.57 10.03 0.97
CA PRO A 33 6.36 10.38 0.22
C PRO A 33 6.54 10.24 -1.30
N SER A 34 7.74 10.58 -1.81
CA SER A 34 8.08 10.43 -3.22
C SER A 34 8.22 8.97 -3.69
N GLN A 35 8.60 8.04 -2.81
CA GLN A 35 8.60 6.61 -3.12
C GLN A 35 7.18 6.03 -3.10
N ALA A 36 6.34 6.48 -2.17
CA ALA A 36 4.93 6.10 -2.11
C ALA A 36 4.19 6.58 -3.37
N ASP A 37 4.41 7.83 -3.78
CA ASP A 37 3.82 8.40 -5.00
C ASP A 37 4.23 7.62 -6.24
N LYS A 38 5.53 7.32 -6.42
CA LYS A 38 6.03 6.52 -7.55
C LYS A 38 5.41 5.13 -7.62
N LEU A 39 5.20 4.49 -6.47
CA LEU A 39 4.55 3.18 -6.42
C LEU A 39 3.09 3.26 -6.84
N VAL A 40 2.35 4.24 -6.30
CA VAL A 40 0.94 4.44 -6.63
C VAL A 40 0.78 4.81 -8.10
N ASP A 41 1.59 5.73 -8.62
CA ASP A 41 1.56 6.16 -10.01
C ASP A 41 1.83 4.99 -10.97
N TYR A 42 2.87 4.20 -10.71
CA TYR A 42 3.17 3.00 -11.51
C TYR A 42 2.03 1.99 -11.49
N GLN A 43 1.42 1.78 -10.32
CA GLN A 43 0.34 0.82 -10.16
C GLN A 43 -0.96 1.29 -10.82
N LEU A 44 -1.27 2.58 -10.79
CA LEU A 44 -2.45 3.17 -11.45
C LEU A 44 -2.46 2.95 -12.98
N VAL A 45 -1.28 2.81 -13.60
CA VAL A 45 -1.15 2.52 -15.04
C VAL A 45 -1.42 1.04 -15.36
N LEU A 46 -1.30 0.15 -14.38
CA LEU A 46 -1.47 -1.29 -14.58
C LEU A 46 -2.95 -1.69 -14.65
N PRO A 47 -3.28 -2.80 -15.36
CA PRO A 47 -4.66 -3.29 -15.46
C PRO A 47 -5.29 -3.62 -14.10
N ASN A 48 -4.45 -4.01 -13.14
CA ASN A 48 -4.83 -4.45 -11.81
C ASN A 48 -4.08 -3.64 -10.76
N PRO A 49 -4.46 -2.37 -10.52
CA PRO A 49 -3.68 -1.42 -9.74
C PRO A 49 -3.54 -1.81 -8.27
N ARG A 50 -4.32 -2.78 -7.78
CA ARG A 50 -4.29 -3.27 -6.39
C ARG A 50 -3.19 -4.29 -6.12
N TYR A 51 -2.78 -5.01 -7.15
CA TYR A 51 -1.88 -6.15 -7.00
C TYR A 51 -0.45 -5.73 -7.30
N LEU A 52 0.41 -5.86 -6.30
CA LEU A 52 1.83 -5.61 -6.48
C LEU A 52 2.37 -6.54 -7.57
N THR A 53 3.22 -6.01 -8.43
CA THR A 53 3.92 -6.77 -9.47
C THR A 53 5.37 -7.02 -9.05
N ASP A 54 6.06 -7.83 -9.85
CA ASP A 54 7.46 -8.14 -9.63
C ASP A 54 8.39 -6.94 -9.79
N GLU A 55 7.94 -5.86 -10.43
CA GLU A 55 8.69 -4.60 -10.59
C GLU A 55 8.35 -3.54 -9.53
N SER A 56 7.24 -3.69 -8.79
CA SER A 56 6.81 -2.73 -7.78
C SER A 56 7.89 -2.37 -6.75
N PHE A 57 8.67 -3.36 -6.29
CA PHE A 57 9.70 -3.12 -5.27
C PHE A 57 10.94 -2.43 -5.83
N TYR A 58 11.18 -2.55 -7.14
CA TYR A 58 12.21 -1.80 -7.84
C TYR A 58 11.78 -0.34 -8.02
N VAL A 59 10.55 -0.11 -8.49
CA VAL A 59 9.98 1.24 -8.70
C VAL A 59 9.89 2.02 -7.40
N ALA A 60 9.49 1.37 -6.30
CA ALA A 60 9.46 1.97 -4.97
C ALA A 60 10.86 2.25 -4.39
N GLY A 61 11.93 1.80 -5.04
CA GLY A 61 13.31 2.00 -4.58
C GLY A 61 13.67 1.21 -3.32
N ILE A 62 12.97 0.11 -3.02
CA ILE A 62 13.35 -0.82 -1.95
C ILE A 62 14.56 -1.64 -2.38
N VAL A 63 14.58 -2.03 -3.66
CA VAL A 63 15.55 -2.95 -4.22
C VAL A 63 16.29 -2.26 -5.36
N GLY A 64 17.62 -2.35 -5.38
CA GLY A 64 18.44 -1.71 -6.41
C GLY A 64 18.45 -2.41 -7.78
N SER A 65 17.80 -3.56 -7.93
CA SER A 65 17.73 -4.28 -9.22
C SER A 65 16.40 -5.03 -9.41
N SER A 66 15.94 -5.06 -10.66
CA SER A 66 14.74 -5.83 -11.07
C SER A 66 14.88 -7.33 -10.75
N SER A 67 16.08 -7.91 -10.93
CA SER A 67 16.36 -9.31 -10.60
C SER A 67 16.14 -9.65 -9.12
N LEU A 68 16.51 -8.75 -8.21
CA LEU A 68 16.25 -8.91 -6.78
C LEU A 68 14.77 -8.67 -6.47
N SER A 69 14.12 -7.71 -7.13
CA SER A 69 12.68 -7.45 -6.99
C SER A 69 11.84 -8.70 -7.30
N LYS A 70 12.18 -9.44 -8.36
CA LYS A 70 11.57 -10.74 -8.70
C LYS A 70 11.76 -11.79 -7.61
N LYS A 71 12.94 -11.84 -6.97
CA LYS A 71 13.21 -12.78 -5.87
C LYS A 71 12.39 -12.43 -4.63
N VAL A 72 12.31 -11.14 -4.30
CA VAL A 72 11.49 -10.64 -3.19
C VAL A 72 10.02 -10.95 -3.45
N PHE A 73 9.49 -10.66 -4.63
CA PHE A 73 8.11 -10.98 -5.01
C PHE A 73 7.79 -12.47 -4.84
N ARG A 74 8.67 -13.36 -5.34
CA ARG A 74 8.49 -14.81 -5.17
C ARG A 74 8.51 -15.25 -3.71
N ALA A 75 9.40 -14.67 -2.91
CA ALA A 75 9.48 -14.99 -1.48
C ALA A 75 8.24 -14.51 -0.71
N LEU A 76 7.76 -13.29 -0.99
CA LEU A 76 6.53 -12.76 -0.40
C LEU A 76 5.31 -13.60 -0.76
N LYS A 77 5.20 -14.03 -2.02
CA LYS A 77 4.13 -14.93 -2.47
C LYS A 77 4.22 -16.31 -1.82
N LYS A 78 5.42 -16.87 -1.68
CA LYS A 78 5.66 -18.15 -0.99
C LYS A 78 5.24 -18.12 0.47
N HIS A 79 5.35 -16.96 1.12
CA HIS A 79 4.99 -16.76 2.52
C HIS A 79 3.59 -16.14 2.71
N SER A 80 2.75 -16.13 1.67
CA SER A 80 1.37 -15.62 1.72
C SER A 80 1.23 -14.17 2.20
N MET A 81 2.26 -13.34 1.96
CA MET A 81 2.27 -11.92 2.32
C MET A 81 1.68 -11.04 1.21
N ILE A 82 1.75 -11.52 -0.03
CA ILE A 82 1.10 -10.90 -1.18
C ILE A 82 0.30 -11.95 -1.91
N SER A 83 -0.88 -11.58 -2.39
CA SER A 83 -1.68 -12.43 -3.25
C SER A 83 -1.61 -11.97 -4.70
N SER A 84 -1.91 -12.89 -5.61
CA SER A 84 -2.10 -12.59 -7.03
C SER A 84 -3.53 -12.93 -7.49
N SER A 85 -4.39 -13.40 -6.58
CA SER A 85 -5.77 -13.74 -6.86
C SER A 85 -6.71 -12.65 -6.33
N THR A 86 -7.85 -12.49 -7.01
CA THR A 86 -8.91 -11.54 -6.63
C THR A 86 -9.66 -11.90 -5.36
N ASP A 87 -9.54 -13.15 -4.91
CA ASP A 87 -10.28 -13.70 -3.78
C ASP A 87 -9.60 -13.40 -2.42
N GLU A 88 -8.37 -12.91 -2.46
CA GLU A 88 -7.55 -12.64 -1.28
C GLU A 88 -7.14 -11.16 -1.22
N PRO A 89 -6.87 -10.63 -0.01
CA PRO A 89 -6.34 -9.29 0.11
C PRO A 89 -5.00 -9.19 -0.66
N PRO A 90 -4.77 -8.11 -1.44
CA PRO A 90 -3.57 -7.99 -2.26
C PRO A 90 -2.27 -8.05 -1.44
N VAL A 91 -2.33 -7.55 -0.20
CA VAL A 91 -1.29 -7.66 0.81
C VAL A 91 -1.93 -8.18 2.09
N ASN A 92 -1.23 -9.12 2.75
CA ASN A 92 -1.60 -9.68 4.03
C ASN A 92 -0.48 -9.37 5.03
N THR A 93 -0.61 -8.27 5.77
CA THR A 93 0.42 -7.89 6.76
C THR A 93 0.41 -8.81 7.98
N ALA A 94 -0.68 -9.53 8.25
CA ALA A 94 -0.76 -10.50 9.34
C ALA A 94 0.18 -11.72 9.14
N ALA A 95 0.58 -12.00 7.90
CA ALA A 95 1.57 -13.02 7.59
C ALA A 95 3.02 -12.61 7.95
N ILE A 96 3.24 -11.33 8.27
CA ILE A 96 4.56 -10.81 8.68
C ILE A 96 4.86 -11.28 10.10
N SER A 97 5.63 -12.36 10.19
CA SER A 97 6.03 -12.97 11.46
C SER A 97 7.38 -12.45 11.96
N ARG A 98 7.74 -12.81 13.20
CA ARG A 98 9.10 -12.56 13.75
C ARG A 98 10.22 -13.19 12.90
N ASN A 99 9.89 -14.18 12.07
CA ASN A 99 10.81 -14.88 11.20
C ASN A 99 10.98 -14.21 9.82
N PHE A 100 10.36 -13.04 9.59
CA PHE A 100 10.40 -12.31 8.31
C PHE A 100 11.83 -12.12 7.77
N ALA A 101 12.78 -11.78 8.65
CA ALA A 101 14.17 -11.58 8.27
C ALA A 101 14.82 -12.84 7.66
N ASN A 102 14.43 -14.02 8.14
CA ASN A 102 14.94 -15.31 7.64
C ASN A 102 14.17 -15.79 6.39
N GLN A 103 12.95 -15.28 6.18
CA GLN A 103 12.13 -15.56 5.00
C GLN A 103 12.62 -14.79 3.76
N LEU A 104 13.32 -13.66 3.96
CA LEU A 104 13.85 -12.79 2.90
C LEU A 104 15.36 -12.56 3.02
N PRO A 105 16.21 -13.60 3.01
CA PRO A 105 17.66 -13.45 3.17
C PRO A 105 18.33 -12.78 1.96
N SER A 106 17.61 -12.61 0.84
CA SER A 106 18.13 -12.02 -0.40
C SER A 106 18.33 -10.50 -0.35
N ILE A 107 17.90 -9.83 0.71
CA ILE A 107 17.98 -8.38 0.88
C ILE A 107 18.51 -8.03 2.26
N SER A 108 19.13 -6.85 2.40
CA SER A 108 19.66 -6.38 3.68
C SER A 108 18.54 -6.16 4.70
N VAL A 109 18.85 -6.25 5.99
CA VAL A 109 17.91 -5.93 7.09
C VAL A 109 17.28 -4.54 6.89
N HIS A 110 18.04 -3.62 6.32
CA HIS A 110 17.55 -2.30 5.96
C HIS A 110 16.42 -2.34 4.91
N ALA A 111 16.67 -3.01 3.79
CA ALA A 111 15.66 -3.18 2.74
C ALA A 111 14.46 -4.01 3.24
N GLN A 112 14.67 -4.98 4.14
CA GLN A 112 13.60 -5.73 4.78
C GLN A 112 12.67 -4.81 5.58
N ARG A 113 13.21 -3.85 6.34
CA ARG A 113 12.42 -2.87 7.10
C ARG A 113 11.60 -1.97 6.17
N LYS A 114 12.24 -1.41 5.13
CA LYS A 114 11.55 -0.59 4.11
C LYS A 114 10.44 -1.38 3.39
N LEU A 115 10.68 -2.67 3.15
CA LEU A 115 9.69 -3.56 2.56
C LEU A 115 8.48 -3.77 3.46
N VAL A 116 8.69 -4.01 4.76
CA VAL A 116 7.57 -4.10 5.70
C VAL A 116 6.78 -2.79 5.72
N GLY A 117 7.47 -1.64 5.80
CA GLY A 117 6.81 -0.33 5.72
C GLY A 117 5.97 -0.15 4.45
N LEU A 118 6.50 -0.56 3.29
CA LEU A 118 5.74 -0.53 2.03
C LEU A 118 4.52 -1.46 2.06
N LEU A 119 4.65 -2.67 2.59
CA LEU A 119 3.52 -3.62 2.66
C LEU A 119 2.37 -3.07 3.52
N PHE A 120 2.69 -2.47 4.67
CA PHE A 120 1.67 -1.79 5.50
C PHE A 120 1.04 -0.61 4.78
N PHE A 121 1.86 0.27 4.18
CA PHE A 121 1.35 1.39 3.39
C PHE A 121 0.42 0.91 2.27
N TRP A 122 0.79 -0.16 1.56
CA TRP A 122 0.01 -0.68 0.46
C TRP A 122 -1.29 -1.37 0.91
N GLU A 123 -1.30 -2.02 2.07
CA GLU A 123 -2.51 -2.58 2.68
C GLU A 123 -3.49 -1.46 3.05
N GLU A 124 -3.02 -0.37 3.64
CA GLU A 124 -3.83 0.82 3.91
C GLU A 124 -4.35 1.45 2.62
N GLU A 125 -3.52 1.56 1.59
CA GLU A 125 -3.92 2.11 0.29
C GLU A 125 -4.98 1.25 -0.41
N CYS A 126 -4.82 -0.09 -0.36
CA CYS A 126 -5.84 -1.03 -0.82
C CYS A 126 -7.15 -0.90 -0.03
N THR A 127 -7.06 -0.70 1.28
CA THR A 127 -8.23 -0.50 2.15
C THR A 127 -8.94 0.81 1.80
N ARG A 128 -8.19 1.90 1.59
CA ARG A 128 -8.72 3.19 1.13
C ARG A 128 -9.45 3.05 -0.21
N TRP A 129 -8.86 2.38 -1.18
CA TRP A 129 -9.51 2.12 -2.47
C TRP A 129 -10.78 1.28 -2.32
N ARG A 130 -10.80 0.29 -1.43
CA ARG A 130 -12.01 -0.50 -1.13
C ARG A 130 -13.12 0.39 -0.55
N MET A 131 -12.81 1.29 0.37
CA MET A 131 -13.80 2.22 0.92
C MET A 131 -14.37 3.14 -0.17
N LEU A 132 -13.51 3.63 -1.08
CA LEU A 132 -13.95 4.43 -2.23
C LEU A 132 -14.77 3.64 -3.25
N ASP A 133 -14.51 2.34 -3.42
CA ASP A 133 -15.38 1.48 -4.24
C ASP A 133 -16.77 1.33 -3.63
N LEU A 134 -16.85 1.13 -2.32
CA LEU A 134 -18.13 1.02 -1.61
C LEU A 134 -18.90 2.33 -1.71
N GLU A 135 -18.24 3.47 -1.51
CA GLU A 135 -18.84 4.80 -1.70
C GLU A 135 -19.33 4.99 -3.14
N GLU A 136 -18.54 4.60 -4.15
CA GLU A 136 -18.94 4.69 -5.56
C GLU A 136 -20.16 3.80 -5.87
N ASP A 137 -20.19 2.58 -5.35
CA ASP A 137 -21.29 1.62 -5.56
C ASP A 137 -22.58 2.08 -4.85
N GLU A 138 -22.47 2.69 -3.67
CA GLU A 138 -23.60 3.30 -2.97
C GLU A 138 -24.17 4.50 -3.73
N ILE A 139 -23.31 5.38 -4.25
CA ILE A 139 -23.73 6.53 -5.06
C ILE A 139 -24.40 6.06 -6.36
N LYS A 140 -23.83 5.06 -7.05
CA LYS A 140 -24.44 4.46 -8.25
C LYS A 140 -25.83 3.90 -7.96
N LYS A 141 -25.98 3.14 -6.87
CA LYS A 141 -27.29 2.63 -6.45
C LYS A 141 -28.28 3.73 -6.09
N ALA A 142 -27.81 4.86 -5.56
CA ALA A 142 -28.66 6.02 -5.28
C ALA A 142 -29.13 6.70 -6.58
N ILE A 143 -28.22 6.87 -7.56
CA ILE A 143 -28.56 7.39 -8.90
C ILE A 143 -29.61 6.51 -9.58
N ASP A 144 -29.42 5.18 -9.53
CA ASP A 144 -30.38 4.22 -10.11
C ASP A 144 -31.78 4.29 -9.45
N ARG A 145 -31.86 4.72 -8.18
CA ARG A 145 -33.12 4.83 -7.42
C ARG A 145 -33.81 6.18 -7.55
N GLU A 146 -33.06 7.27 -7.54
CA GLU A 146 -33.58 8.65 -7.53
C GLU A 146 -33.77 9.23 -8.95
N GLY A 147 -33.21 8.58 -9.96
CA GLY A 147 -33.26 8.99 -11.36
C GLY A 147 -32.10 9.90 -11.75
N PRO A 148 -31.72 9.93 -13.05
CA PRO A 148 -30.50 10.57 -13.58
C PRO A 148 -30.53 12.12 -13.59
N GLN A 149 -31.34 12.76 -12.76
CA GLN A 149 -31.45 14.23 -12.68
C GLN A 149 -30.92 14.80 -11.37
N ASN A 150 -30.42 13.95 -10.46
CA ASN A 150 -29.83 14.42 -9.21
C ASN A 150 -28.36 14.83 -9.44
N ILE A 151 -28.17 16.10 -9.82
CA ILE A 151 -26.86 16.73 -10.06
C ILE A 151 -25.91 16.54 -8.87
N ASP A 152 -26.43 16.51 -7.65
CA ASP A 152 -25.60 16.34 -6.44
C ASP A 152 -24.97 14.93 -6.38
N LEU A 153 -25.69 13.90 -6.84
CA LEU A 153 -25.17 12.52 -6.89
C LEU A 153 -24.15 12.34 -8.01
N GLU A 154 -24.31 13.01 -9.14
CA GLU A 154 -23.32 13.00 -10.23
C GLU A 154 -22.02 13.70 -9.80
N LEU A 155 -22.13 14.86 -9.14
CA LEU A 155 -20.99 15.56 -8.55
C LEU A 155 -20.28 14.73 -7.48
N ALA A 156 -21.05 14.01 -6.64
CA ALA A 156 -20.47 13.11 -5.65
C ALA A 156 -19.73 11.93 -6.32
N LEU A 157 -20.29 11.37 -7.39
CA LEU A 157 -19.66 10.29 -8.16
C LEU A 157 -18.34 10.75 -8.78
N GLU A 158 -18.33 11.93 -9.41
CA GLU A 158 -17.12 12.53 -9.99
C GLU A 158 -16.05 12.79 -8.92
N ALA A 159 -16.45 13.31 -7.76
CA ALA A 159 -15.55 13.54 -6.63
C ALA A 159 -14.88 12.23 -6.15
N VAL A 160 -15.61 11.12 -6.07
CA VAL A 160 -15.04 9.81 -5.70
C VAL A 160 -14.06 9.32 -6.77
N GLN A 161 -14.39 9.49 -8.05
CA GLN A 161 -13.50 9.11 -9.15
C GLN A 161 -12.18 9.91 -9.15
N ILE A 162 -12.26 11.21 -8.86
CA ILE A 162 -11.07 12.06 -8.69
C ILE A 162 -10.25 11.58 -7.49
N LYS A 163 -10.88 11.36 -6.33
CA LYS A 163 -10.22 10.87 -5.10
C LYS A 163 -9.51 9.52 -5.29
N LYS A 164 -9.99 8.67 -6.19
CA LYS A 164 -9.33 7.40 -6.53
C LYS A 164 -7.99 7.59 -7.23
N ARG A 165 -7.84 8.67 -8.02
CA ARG A 165 -6.66 8.99 -8.83
C ARG A 165 -5.63 9.89 -8.14
N LEU A 166 -6.01 10.58 -7.06
CA LEU A 166 -5.09 11.45 -6.32
C LEU A 166 -3.88 10.67 -5.78
N LEU A 167 -2.69 11.24 -5.94
CA LEU A 167 -1.47 10.68 -5.35
C LEU A 167 -1.43 10.91 -3.84
N PRO A 168 -0.75 10.05 -3.05
CA PRO A 168 -0.60 10.22 -1.61
C PRO A 168 -0.17 11.64 -1.18
N SER A 169 0.73 12.29 -1.93
CA SER A 169 1.19 13.65 -1.65
C SER A 169 0.16 14.76 -1.91
N GLU A 170 -0.82 14.53 -2.78
CA GLU A 170 -1.83 15.51 -3.20
C GLU A 170 -3.08 15.50 -2.30
N ARG A 171 -3.15 14.58 -1.34
CA ARG A 171 -4.33 14.34 -0.49
C ARG A 171 -4.35 15.19 0.80
N LYS A 172 -3.65 16.33 0.82
CA LYS A 172 -3.51 17.19 2.01
C LYS A 172 -4.63 18.20 2.17
#